data_AF-A0A9E6JP61-F1
#
_entry.id   AF-A0A9E6JP61-F1
#
_cell.length_a   1.000
_cell.length_b   1.000
_cell.length_c   1.000
_cell.angle_alpha   90.00
_cell.angle_beta   90.00
_cell.angle_gamma   90.00
#
_symmetry.space_group_name_H-M   'P 1'
#
loop_
_entity.id
_entity.type
_entity.pdbx_description
1 polymer ?
#
loop_
_entity_poly.entity_id
_entity_poly.type
_entity_poly.pdbx_seq_one_letter_code
_entity_poly.pdbx_strand_id
1 'polypeptide(L)' 'MACDKAADAVATGASRVLSTDGGCLLTVQGALEAKGEALRVQHNAEFLWERTHAR' A
#
# COMPACT_ATOMS: atom_id res chain seq x y z
N MET A 1 -5.43 -13.56 5.33
CA MET A 1 -6.33 -12.94 4.32
C MET A 1 -5.98 -11.46 4.15
N ALA A 2 -6.61 -10.72 3.22
CA ALA A 2 -6.26 -9.33 2.95
C ALA A 2 -6.43 -8.39 4.16
N CYS A 3 -7.48 -8.60 4.97
CA CYS A 3 -7.70 -7.85 6.20
C CYS A 3 -6.57 -8.01 7.23
N ASP A 4 -5.98 -9.20 7.31
CA ASP A 4 -4.87 -9.48 8.23
C ASP A 4 -3.61 -8.74 7.74
N LYS A 5 -3.30 -8.85 6.44
CA LYS A 5 -2.18 -8.13 5.82
C LYS A 5 -2.29 -6.61 6.02
N ALA A 6 -3.50 -6.06 5.88
CA ALA A 6 -3.76 -4.64 6.10
C ALA A 6 -3.52 -4.25 7.57
N ALA A 7 -4.02 -5.04 8.51
CA ALA A 7 -3.81 -4.81 9.94
C ALA A 7 -2.33 -4.89 10.32
N ASP A 8 -1.62 -5.92 9.85
CA ASP A 8 -0.18 -6.08 10.08
C ASP A 8 0.60 -4.90 9.50
N ALA A 9 0.26 -4.47 8.29
CA ALA A 9 0.91 -3.33 7.64
C ALA A 9 0.69 -2.03 8.41
N VAL A 10 -0.52 -1.78 8.92
CA VAL A 10 -0.81 -0.62 9.80
C VAL A 10 -0.01 -0.71 11.10
N ALA A 11 0.07 -1.90 11.71
CA ALA A 11 0.81 -2.12 12.95
C ALA A 11 2.32 -1.85 12.82
N THR A 12 2.89 -1.92 11.62
CA THR A 12 4.30 -1.54 11.40
C THR A 12 4.58 -0.04 11.59
N GLY A 13 3.55 0.81 11.53
CA GLY A 13 3.71 2.27 11.52
C GLY A 13 4.33 2.80 10.23
N ALA A 14 4.45 1.97 9.18
CA ALA A 14 4.91 2.42 7.88
C ALA A 14 3.97 3.49 7.30
N SER A 15 4.54 4.43 6.55
CA SER A 15 3.72 5.46 5.88
C SER A 15 3.05 4.94 4.61
N ARG A 16 3.62 3.90 3.99
CA ARG A 16 3.18 3.35 2.69
C ARG A 16 3.55 1.87 2.56
N VAL A 17 2.73 1.10 1.86
CA VAL A 17 3.00 -0.28 1.44
C VAL A 17 3.31 -0.28 -0.06
N LEU A 18 4.39 -0.95 -0.44
CA LEU A 18 4.81 -1.11 -1.82
C LEU A 18 4.58 -2.55 -2.30
N SER A 19 4.08 -2.73 -3.52
CA SER A 19 3.94 -4.04 -4.16
C SER A 19 4.15 -3.94 -5.68
N THR A 20 4.57 -5.05 -6.29
CA THR A 20 4.64 -5.22 -7.75
C THR A 20 3.40 -5.91 -8.32
N ASP A 21 2.49 -6.39 -7.46
CA ASP A 21 1.25 -7.02 -7.88
C ASP A 21 0.07 -6.08 -7.66
N GLY A 22 -0.52 -5.60 -8.75
CA GLY A 22 -1.71 -4.76 -8.75
C GLY A 22 -2.94 -5.44 -8.14
N GLY A 23 -3.07 -6.76 -8.27
CA GLY A 23 -4.19 -7.51 -7.66
C GLY A 23 -4.14 -7.48 -6.13
N CYS A 24 -2.95 -7.68 -5.57
CA CYS A 24 -2.71 -7.51 -4.13
C CYS A 24 -2.99 -6.07 -3.67
N LEU A 25 -2.55 -5.05 -4.42
CA LEU A 25 -2.78 -3.65 -4.07
C LEU A 25 -4.26 -3.33 -4.00
N LEU A 26 -5.05 -3.73 -5.00
CA LEU A 26 -6.50 -3.52 -5.02
C LEU A 26 -7.19 -4.12 -3.80
N THR A 27 -6.80 -5.34 -3.42
CA THR A 27 -7.44 -6.03 -2.29
C THR A 27 -7.05 -5.43 -0.95
N VAL A 28 -5.77 -5.08 -0.77
CA VAL A 28 -5.28 -4.44 0.47
C VAL A 28 -5.85 -3.03 0.60
N GLN A 29 -5.89 -2.27 -0.50
CA GLN A 29 -6.46 -0.93 -0.52
C GLN A 29 -7.94 -0.96 -0.12
N GLY A 30 -8.76 -1.84 -0.70
CA GLY A 30 -10.16 -1.97 -0.31
C GLY A 30 -10.35 -2.34 1.17
N ALA A 31 -9.46 -3.17 1.73
CA ALA A 31 -9.50 -3.51 3.16
C ALA A 31 -9.12 -2.34 4.07
N LEU A 32 -8.17 -1.49 3.66
CA LEU A 32 -7.78 -0.27 4.38
C LEU A 32 -8.89 0.78 4.32
N GLU A 33 -9.47 0.99 3.13
CA GLU A 33 -10.57 1.92 2.90
C GLU A 33 -11.81 1.54 3.73
N ALA A 34 -12.17 0.25 3.76
CA ALA A 34 -13.28 -0.24 4.57
C ALA A 34 -13.09 -0.01 6.09
N LYS A 35 -11.84 0.13 6.55
CA LYS A 35 -11.49 0.40 7.95
C LYS A 35 -11.18 1.88 8.23
N GLY A 36 -11.17 2.74 7.21
CA GLY A 36 -10.82 4.15 7.34
C GLY A 36 -9.34 4.41 7.68
N GLU A 37 -8.45 3.48 7.31
CA GLU A 37 -7.02 3.57 7.61
C GLU A 37 -6.31 4.55 6.66
N ALA A 38 -5.38 5.34 7.20
CA ALA A 38 -4.64 6.35 6.43
C ALA A 38 -3.42 5.79 5.67
N LEU A 39 -3.13 4.49 5.82
CA LEU A 39 -1.98 3.83 5.20
C LEU A 39 -2.11 3.83 3.68
N ARG A 40 -1.10 4.34 2.98
CA ARG A 40 -1.11 4.40 1.51
C ARG A 40 -0.59 3.11 0.90
N VAL A 41 -1.13 2.74 -0.25
CA VAL A 41 -0.65 1.61 -1.05
C VAL A 41 -0.18 2.15 -2.40
N GLN A 42 0.96 1.69 -2.88
CA GLN A 42 1.57 2.20 -4.11
C GLN A 42 2.28 1.08 -4.88
N HIS A 43 2.23 1.16 -6.21
CA HIS A 43 2.95 0.21 -7.06
C HIS A 43 4.45 0.54 -7.10
N ASN A 44 5.31 -0.48 -7.12
CA ASN A 44 6.77 -0.27 -7.08
C ASN A 44 7.27 0.55 -8.29
N ALA A 45 6.71 0.35 -9.48
CA ALA A 45 7.10 1.14 -10.65
C ALA A 45 6.76 2.63 -10.49
N GLU A 46 5.63 2.96 -9.85
CA GLU A 46 5.23 4.34 -9.56
C GLU A 46 6.20 4.95 -8.53
N PHE A 47 6.50 4.22 -7.46
CA PHE A 47 7.46 4.66 -6.44
C PHE A 47 8.85 4.93 -7.04
N LEU A 48 9.36 4.04 -7.89
CA LEU A 48 10.64 4.24 -8.57
C LEU A 48 10.61 5.42 -9.54
N TRP A 49 9.51 5.58 -10.29
CA TRP A 49 9.32 6.72 -11.19
C TRP A 49 9.37 8.04 -10.41
N GLU A 50 8.60 8.18 -9.33
CA GLU A 50 8.60 9.36 -8.46
C GLU A 50 10.00 9.67 -7.94
N ARG A 51 10.76 8.65 -7.50
CA ARG A 51 12.09 8.83 -6.92
C ARG A 51 13.18 9.17 -7.92
N THR A 52 13.01 8.76 -9.17
CA THR A 52 14.02 8.96 -10.23
C THR A 52 13.71 10.16 -11.13
N HIS A 53 12.47 10.65 -11.12
CA HIS A 53 12.01 11.77 -11.92
C HIS A 53 11.56 12.99 -11.11
N ALA A 54 11.44 12.90 -9.77
CA ALA A 54 11.30 14.08 -8.92
C ALA A 54 12.62 14.87 -8.94
N ARG A 55 12.63 15.95 -9.72
CA ARG A 55 13.71 16.92 -9.80
C ARG A 55 13.53 18.01 -8.75
#